data_AF-A0A6P4C5X5-F1
#
_entry.id   AF-A0A6P4C5X5-F1
#
_cell.length_a   1.000
_cell.length_b   1.000
_cell.length_c   1.000
_cell.angle_alpha   90.00
_cell.angle_beta   90.00
_cell.angle_gamma   90.00
#
_symmetry.space_group_name_H-M   'P 1'
#
loop_
_entity.id
_entity.type
_entity.pdbx_description
1 polymer ?
#
loop_
_entity_poly.entity_id
_entity_poly.type
_entity_poly.pdbx_seq_one_letter_code
_entity_poly.pdbx_strand_id
1 'polypeptide(L)'
;MVAKVALLLFLVGLSATVEAVRLDPSLMLSQVINNIGEASSSSDDNVCCNGCLCDRRAPPYFECVCVDTFDHCPASCNSCVCTRSNPPQCRCTDKTQGRCPVTECRS
;
A
#
# COMPACT_ATOMS: atom_id res chain seq x y z
N MET A 1 1.38 26.82 -58.39
CA MET A 1 2.35 27.37 -57.41
C MET A 1 1.76 27.52 -56.00
N VAL A 2 0.44 27.63 -55.86
CA VAL A 2 -0.25 27.85 -54.56
C VAL A 2 -0.23 26.62 -53.62
N ALA A 3 -0.34 25.39 -54.15
CA ALA A 3 -0.33 24.17 -53.32
C ALA A 3 0.99 23.92 -52.58
N LYS A 4 2.13 24.35 -53.17
CA LYS A 4 3.47 24.20 -52.58
C LYS A 4 3.68 25.17 -51.42
N VAL A 5 3.11 26.37 -51.53
CA VAL A 5 3.12 27.40 -50.48
C VAL A 5 2.21 26.98 -49.32
N ALA A 6 1.03 26.40 -49.61
CA ALA A 6 0.14 25.86 -48.59
C ALA A 6 0.76 24.71 -47.79
N LEU A 7 1.51 23.81 -48.44
CA LEU A 7 2.22 22.71 -47.77
C LEU A 7 3.31 23.21 -46.82
N LEU A 8 4.08 24.22 -47.23
CA LEU A 8 5.12 24.83 -46.40
C LEU A 8 4.53 25.56 -45.18
N LEU A 9 3.37 26.23 -45.35
CA LEU A 9 2.66 26.87 -44.24
C LEU A 9 2.08 25.85 -43.25
N PHE A 10 1.68 24.66 -43.72
CA PHE A 10 1.18 23.60 -42.85
C PHE A 10 2.28 23.00 -41.95
N LEU A 11 3.51 22.86 -42.48
CA LEU A 11 4.65 22.29 -41.72
C LEU A 11 5.20 23.24 -40.65
N VAL A 12 5.11 24.56 -40.87
CA VAL A 12 5.56 25.58 -39.92
C VAL A 12 4.57 25.77 -38.75
N GLY A 13 3.31 25.34 -38.92
CA GLY A 13 2.27 25.41 -37.88
C GLY A 13 2.34 24.34 -36.79
N LEU A 14 3.15 23.29 -36.95
CA LEU A 14 3.29 22.23 -35.93
C LEU A 14 4.33 22.51 -34.85
N SER A 15 5.08 23.61 -34.91
CA SER A 15 6.00 24.02 -33.84
C SER A 15 5.32 24.92 -32.81
N ALA A 16 4.13 24.53 -32.35
CA ALA A 16 3.59 25.04 -31.10
C ALA A 16 4.37 24.34 -29.99
N THR A 17 5.30 25.08 -29.39
CA THR A 17 5.88 24.86 -28.06
C THR A 17 5.75 23.42 -27.55
N VAL A 18 6.80 22.62 -27.71
CA VAL A 18 7.07 21.58 -26.71
C VAL A 18 7.35 22.33 -25.42
N GLU A 19 6.30 22.68 -24.67
CA GLU A 19 6.45 22.69 -23.23
C GLU A 19 6.95 21.28 -22.93
N ALA A 20 8.22 21.19 -22.58
CA ALA A 20 8.72 20.08 -21.83
C ALA A 20 7.86 20.06 -20.57
N VAL A 21 6.70 19.40 -20.64
CA VAL A 21 6.01 18.88 -19.49
C VAL A 21 7.09 18.02 -18.86
N ARG A 22 7.73 18.59 -17.84
CA ARG A 22 8.46 17.83 -16.85
C ARG A 22 7.39 16.86 -16.33
N LEU A 23 7.30 15.70 -16.96
CA LEU A 23 6.69 14.53 -16.36
C LEU A 23 7.63 14.23 -15.20
N ASP A 24 7.37 14.92 -14.10
CA ASP A 24 7.92 14.58 -12.81
C ASP A 24 7.52 13.12 -12.60
N PRO A 25 8.47 12.18 -12.50
CA PRO A 25 8.16 10.75 -12.34
C PRO A 25 7.30 10.48 -11.10
N SER A 26 7.16 11.46 -10.22
CA SER A 26 6.33 11.43 -9.02
C SER A 26 4.83 11.34 -9.29
N LEU A 27 4.33 11.65 -10.49
CA LEU A 27 2.89 11.58 -10.79
C LEU A 27 2.42 10.28 -11.45
N MET A 28 3.32 9.40 -11.92
CA MET A 28 2.96 8.02 -12.31
C MET A 28 2.99 7.02 -11.14
N LEU A 29 3.39 7.46 -9.95
CA LEU A 29 3.28 6.66 -8.73
C LEU A 29 1.85 6.60 -8.19
N SER A 30 1.00 7.60 -8.44
CA SER A 30 -0.37 7.59 -7.90
C SER A 30 -1.27 6.48 -8.47
N GLN A 31 -0.97 5.94 -9.66
CA GLN A 31 -1.77 4.85 -10.23
C GLN A 31 -1.29 3.44 -9.82
N VAL A 32 -0.06 3.29 -9.33
CA VAL A 32 0.42 2.01 -8.76
C VAL A 32 0.04 1.88 -7.27
N ILE A 33 -0.25 3.00 -6.59
CA ILE A 33 -0.66 3.00 -5.18
C ILE A 33 -2.15 2.64 -4.98
N ASN A 34 -2.96 2.54 -6.04
CA ASN A 34 -4.36 2.09 -5.93
C ASN A 34 -4.53 0.59 -5.56
N ASN A 35 -3.44 -0.12 -5.27
CA ASN A 35 -3.46 -1.47 -4.67
C ASN A 35 -2.85 -1.51 -3.26
N ILE A 36 -2.40 -0.39 -2.71
CA ILE A 36 -2.15 -0.28 -1.27
C ILE A 36 -3.53 0.01 -0.70
N GLY A 37 -4.19 -1.03 -0.20
CA GLY A 37 -5.50 -0.92 0.43
C GLY A 37 -5.52 0.33 1.29
N GLU A 38 -6.53 1.18 1.03
CA GLU A 38 -6.80 2.36 1.83
C GLU A 38 -6.61 1.96 3.29
N ALA A 39 -5.56 2.48 3.92
CA ALA A 39 -5.50 2.56 5.36
C ALA A 39 -6.65 3.50 5.71
N SER A 40 -7.86 2.93 5.77
CA SER A 40 -9.01 3.53 6.39
C SER A 40 -8.56 3.83 7.80
N SER A 41 -8.17 5.08 8.02
CA SER A 41 -8.01 5.69 9.33
C SER A 41 -9.40 5.84 9.95
N SER A 42 -10.11 4.72 10.09
CA SER A 42 -11.18 4.58 11.05
C SER A 42 -10.51 4.55 12.41
N SER A 43 -10.51 5.72 13.05
CA SER A 43 -10.36 5.95 14.49
C SER A 43 -10.15 4.66 15.29
N ASP A 44 -8.93 4.50 15.81
CA ASP A 44 -8.44 3.40 16.63
C ASP A 44 -9.42 3.00 17.74
N ASP A 45 -10.35 2.09 17.43
CA ASP A 45 -10.94 1.19 18.42
C ASP A 45 -9.84 0.21 18.83
N ASN A 46 -8.91 0.68 19.67
CA ASN A 46 -7.85 -0.04 20.39
C ASN A 46 -7.53 -1.45 19.82
N VAL A 47 -7.07 -1.51 18.57
CA VAL A 47 -6.86 -2.77 17.86
C VAL A 47 -5.68 -3.50 18.51
N CYS A 48 -5.96 -4.65 19.11
CA CYS A 48 -5.02 -5.41 19.91
C CYS A 48 -5.07 -6.90 19.57
N CYS A 49 -4.01 -7.63 19.89
CA CYS A 49 -3.89 -9.06 19.67
C CYS A 49 -4.02 -9.83 20.98
N ASN A 50 -4.99 -10.73 21.05
CA ASN A 50 -5.15 -11.75 22.10
C ASN A 50 -4.37 -13.02 21.74
N GLY A 51 -4.39 -13.42 20.46
CA GLY A 51 -3.82 -14.68 19.97
C GLY A 51 -2.37 -14.54 19.52
N CYS A 52 -1.46 -14.21 20.43
CA CYS A 52 -0.05 -14.16 20.09
C CYS A 52 0.63 -15.53 20.21
N LEU A 53 1.09 -16.08 19.09
CA LEU A 53 1.71 -17.40 19.02
C LEU A 53 3.19 -17.27 18.69
N CYS A 54 4.04 -17.80 19.58
CA CYS A 54 5.49 -17.81 19.40
C CYS A 54 6.02 -19.22 19.21
N ASP A 55 6.79 -19.48 18.15
CA ASP A 55 7.55 -20.72 18.00
C ASP A 55 8.76 -20.70 18.95
N ARG A 56 8.84 -21.64 19.88
CA ARG A 56 9.88 -21.67 20.92
C ARG A 56 11.02 -22.65 20.60
N ARG A 57 11.29 -22.91 19.31
CA ARG A 57 12.40 -23.77 18.83
C ARG A 57 13.77 -23.16 19.13
N ALA A 58 14.21 -23.29 20.39
CA ALA A 58 15.51 -22.93 20.93
C ALA A 58 15.89 -21.43 20.84
N PRO A 59 16.26 -20.79 21.97
CA PRO A 59 16.77 -19.41 21.96
C PRO A 59 17.98 -19.26 21.02
N PRO A 60 18.16 -18.11 20.33
CA PRO A 60 17.36 -16.87 20.40
C PRO A 60 16.23 -16.79 19.36
N TYR A 61 15.99 -17.84 18.58
CA TYR A 61 15.09 -17.80 17.43
C TYR A 61 13.67 -18.18 17.85
N PHE A 62 12.99 -17.27 18.55
CA PHE A 62 11.55 -17.38 18.74
C PHE A 62 10.83 -16.32 17.92
N GLU A 63 10.14 -16.78 16.87
CA GLU A 63 9.30 -15.94 16.02
C GLU A 63 7.89 -15.94 16.59
N CYS A 64 7.34 -14.76 16.81
CA CYS A 64 5.97 -14.53 17.24
C CYS A 64 5.13 -13.95 16.12
N VAL A 65 3.88 -14.41 16.04
CA VAL A 65 2.86 -13.94 15.10
C VAL A 65 1.56 -13.67 15.84
N CYS A 66 0.80 -12.69 15.36
CA CYS A 66 -0.58 -12.52 15.81
C CYS A 66 -1.51 -13.37 14.93
N VAL A 67 -2.30 -14.25 15.53
CA VAL A 67 -3.22 -15.13 14.77
C VAL A 67 -4.64 -14.58 14.67
N ASP A 68 -4.93 -13.49 15.37
CA ASP A 68 -6.23 -12.83 15.39
C ASP A 68 -6.64 -12.31 14.01
N THR A 69 -7.95 -12.10 13.87
CA THR A 69 -8.58 -11.57 12.67
C THR A 69 -9.20 -10.23 13.00
N PHE A 70 -9.06 -9.29 12.09
CA PHE A 70 -9.47 -7.91 12.21
C PHE A 70 -10.37 -7.54 11.04
N ASP A 71 -11.25 -6.54 11.22
CA ASP A 71 -12.07 -6.01 10.12
C ASP A 71 -11.25 -5.13 9.16
N HIS A 72 -10.09 -4.64 9.61
CA HIS A 72 -9.15 -3.81 8.87
C HIS A 72 -7.72 -4.13 9.31
N CYS A 73 -6.72 -3.74 8.50
CA CYS A 73 -5.32 -3.96 8.85
C CYS A 73 -4.90 -3.05 10.01
N PRO A 74 -4.35 -3.60 11.12
CA PRO A 74 -3.86 -2.78 12.22
C PRO A 74 -2.73 -1.86 11.75
N ALA A 75 -2.69 -0.62 12.23
CA ALA A 75 -1.65 0.35 11.86
C ALA A 75 -0.23 -0.08 12.25
N SER A 76 -0.10 -0.92 13.29
CA SER A 76 1.17 -1.51 13.72
C SER A 76 1.65 -2.66 12.83
N CYS A 77 0.79 -3.18 11.96
CA CYS A 77 1.11 -4.28 11.07
C CYS A 77 1.60 -3.77 9.71
N ASN A 78 2.85 -4.08 9.37
CA ASN A 78 3.46 -3.73 8.09
C ASN A 78 2.99 -4.63 6.94
N SER A 79 2.77 -5.92 7.22
CA SER A 79 2.35 -6.91 6.21
C SER A 79 1.02 -7.53 6.61
N CYS A 80 -0.05 -7.17 5.92
CA CYS A 80 -1.41 -7.61 6.24
C CYS A 80 -2.09 -8.21 5.02
N VAL A 81 -2.90 -9.25 5.23
CA VAL A 81 -3.66 -9.94 4.19
C VAL A 81 -5.12 -9.99 4.58
N CYS A 82 -6.01 -9.57 3.67
CA CYS A 82 -7.46 -9.63 3.86
C CYS A 82 -8.11 -10.59 2.87
N THR A 83 -9.20 -11.24 3.30
CA THR A 83 -10.09 -11.98 2.39
C THR A 83 -10.81 -11.02 1.44
N ARG A 84 -11.26 -11.53 0.29
CA ARG A 84 -12.11 -10.78 -0.66
C ARG A 84 -13.60 -10.85 -0.33
N SER A 85 -13.97 -11.12 0.93
CA SER A 85 -15.36 -11.19 1.39
C SER A 85 -15.89 -9.81 1.78
N ASN A 86 -17.21 -9.71 2.00
CA ASN A 86 -17.85 -8.52 2.57
C ASN A 86 -18.67 -8.95 3.80
N PRO A 87 -18.24 -8.63 5.04
CA PRO A 87 -17.05 -7.84 5.39
C PRO A 87 -15.72 -8.58 5.13
N PRO A 88 -14.61 -7.86 4.93
CA PRO A 88 -13.29 -8.46 4.80
C PRO A 88 -12.81 -8.98 6.16
N GLN A 89 -12.03 -10.06 6.13
CA GLN A 89 -11.34 -10.61 7.28
C GLN A 89 -9.84 -10.46 7.07
N CYS A 90 -9.22 -9.56 7.83
CA CYS A 90 -7.82 -9.20 7.73
C CYS A 90 -6.98 -9.88 8.81
N ARG A 91 -5.76 -10.27 8.48
CA ARG A 91 -4.80 -10.87 9.42
C ARG A 91 -3.44 -10.25 9.24
N CYS A 92 -2.77 -9.99 10.37
CA CYS A 92 -1.40 -9.54 10.35
C CYS A 92 -0.46 -10.74 10.09
N THR A 93 0.42 -10.60 9.12
CA THR A 93 1.40 -11.63 8.73
C THR A 93 2.82 -11.32 9.16
N ASP A 94 3.00 -10.18 9.86
CA ASP A 94 4.29 -9.82 10.42
C ASP A 94 4.78 -10.87 11.42
N LYS A 95 6.10 -11.03 11.43
CA LYS A 95 6.81 -11.89 12.36
C LYS A 95 7.80 -11.06 13.14
N THR A 96 7.76 -11.16 14.45
CA THR A 96 8.65 -10.42 15.34
C THR A 96 9.33 -11.38 16.29
N GLN A 97 10.62 -11.15 16.54
CA GLN A 97 11.35 -11.85 17.59
C GLN A 97 10.96 -11.25 18.94
N GLY A 98 10.78 -12.05 19.99
CA GLY A 98 10.59 -11.46 21.32
C GLY A 98 9.16 -11.19 21.75
N ARG A 99 8.34 -10.73 20.82
CA ARG A 99 7.12 -9.97 21.11
C ARG A 99 6.11 -10.13 19.99
N CYS A 100 4.87 -9.77 20.25
CA CYS A 100 3.83 -9.75 19.24
C CYS A 100 4.00 -8.56 18.28
N PRO A 101 3.64 -8.72 17.00
CA PRO A 101 3.72 -7.64 16.02
C PRO A 101 2.65 -6.56 16.26
N VAL A 102 1.51 -6.96 16.81
CA VAL A 102 0.40 -6.07 17.21
C VAL A 102 0.38 -5.99 18.74
N THR A 103 0.01 -4.83 19.28
CA THR A 103 -0.11 -4.58 20.73
C THR A 103 -0.99 -5.63 21.39
N GLU A 104 -0.56 -6.21 22.51
CA GLU A 104 -1.37 -7.19 23.24
C GLU A 104 -2.59 -6.53 23.88
N CYS A 105 -3.73 -7.23 23.89
CA CYS A 105 -4.93 -6.74 24.56
C CYS A 105 -4.74 -6.75 26.08
N ARG A 106 -5.08 -5.64 26.72
CA ARG A 106 -5.09 -5.56 28.19
C ARG A 106 -6.43 -6.08 28.70
N SER A 107 -6.39 -7.11 29.55
CA SER A 107 -7.57 -7.64 30.26
C SER A 107 -7.99 -6.77 31.45
#